data_AF-A0A960QCZ6-F1
#
_entry.id   AF-A0A960QCZ6-F1
#
_cell.length_a   1.000
_cell.length_b   1.000
_cell.length_c   1.000
_cell.angle_alpha   90.00
_cell.angle_beta   90.00
_cell.angle_gamma   90.00
#
_symmetry.space_group_name_H-M   'P 1'
#
loop_
_entity.id
_entity.type
_entity.pdbx_description
1 polymer ?
#
loop_
_entity_poly.entity_id
_entity_poly.type
_entity_poly.pdbx_seq_one_letter_code
_entity_poly.pdbx_strand_id
1 'polypeptide(L)'
;ALAAATRLRSAWAFGGVLVMTALVQWAWALGAPRHRLSGLSLGIQLALAAVLTFWPFVAGVGRWPGTSGRRFVVPAALAAPVLFPPLGHHYEVLFGDETIGLLPVGLAALVLGAVYLARSLWPEADPRRTSALAWFSAVALGFVSVAIPLQLHKEWLTVGWALEGAAVIALWRRLDHPGLKYFGTALLTAVTVRLLFNPAVLEYHAHQAGSLPILNWLAYAYLVPAAAMVVAARWLAPLEVPRCRPREKLLYPGAKPWLAYGCGLAAGVVVFAWINLTIFDAFSGGPRILDSFDRQPARDLTLSLAWALYALGLLALGIRRRWAALRWASLGLFIITLLKAFLYDLGELEDLYRVASLVGLAVSLILVSLVYQRFVFARAEGEEETKE
;
A
#
# COMPACT_ATOMS: atom_id res chain seq x y z
N ALA A 1 27.87 -8.48 -24.39
CA ALA A 1 27.26 -7.17 -24.09
C ALA A 1 27.52 -6.69 -22.65
N LEU A 2 27.26 -7.52 -21.63
CA LEU A 2 27.44 -7.14 -20.22
C LEU A 2 28.89 -6.70 -19.88
N ALA A 3 29.90 -7.41 -20.39
CA ALA A 3 31.31 -7.01 -20.27
C ALA A 3 31.65 -5.68 -21.01
N ALA A 4 30.93 -5.33 -22.08
CA ALA A 4 31.09 -4.05 -22.73
C ALA A 4 30.46 -2.92 -21.90
N ALA A 5 29.28 -3.16 -21.31
CA ALA A 5 28.64 -2.22 -20.38
C ALA A 5 29.51 -1.91 -19.16
N THR A 6 30.23 -2.91 -18.63
CA THR A 6 31.20 -2.68 -17.54
C THR A 6 32.43 -1.92 -17.98
N ARG A 7 33.00 -2.24 -19.15
CA ARG A 7 34.12 -1.46 -19.72
C ARG A 7 33.74 0.00 -19.94
N LEU A 8 32.52 0.27 -20.42
CA LEU A 8 31.97 1.60 -20.62
C LEU A 8 31.55 2.29 -19.31
N ARG A 9 31.57 1.58 -18.17
CA ARG A 9 31.09 2.06 -16.86
C ARG A 9 29.68 2.66 -16.92
N SER A 10 28.84 2.13 -17.80
CA SER A 10 27.49 2.64 -18.04
C SER A 10 26.44 1.72 -17.44
N ALA A 11 25.81 2.17 -16.36
CA ALA A 11 24.67 1.49 -15.75
C ALA A 11 23.45 1.45 -16.70
N TRP A 12 23.33 2.45 -17.59
CA TRP A 12 22.32 2.46 -18.64
C TRP A 12 22.56 1.36 -19.67
N ALA A 13 23.82 1.14 -20.07
CA ALA A 13 24.15 0.03 -20.96
C ALA A 13 23.85 -1.32 -20.29
N PHE A 14 24.10 -1.46 -18.99
CA PHE A 14 23.69 -2.66 -18.25
C PHE A 14 22.15 -2.80 -18.22
N GLY A 15 21.42 -1.73 -17.91
CA GLY A 15 19.95 -1.74 -18.00
C GLY A 15 19.43 -2.14 -19.38
N GLY A 16 20.04 -1.62 -20.45
CA GLY A 16 19.72 -2.01 -21.83
C GLY A 16 19.99 -3.48 -22.11
N VAL A 17 21.11 -4.04 -21.63
CA VAL A 17 21.40 -5.48 -21.72
C VAL A 17 20.34 -6.30 -20.99
N LEU A 18 19.93 -5.89 -19.79
CA LEU A 18 18.89 -6.57 -19.02
C LEU A 18 17.56 -6.59 -19.77
N VAL A 19 17.10 -5.41 -20.24
CA VAL A 19 15.83 -5.30 -20.98
C VAL A 19 15.85 -6.13 -22.25
N MET A 20 16.92 -6.06 -23.05
CA MET A 20 17.03 -6.86 -24.27
C MET A 20 17.06 -8.37 -23.96
N THR A 21 17.75 -8.76 -22.89
CA THR A 21 17.76 -10.17 -22.45
C THR A 21 16.35 -10.64 -22.09
N ALA A 22 15.59 -9.82 -21.35
CA ALA A 22 14.23 -10.14 -20.95
C ALA A 22 13.28 -10.23 -22.14
N LEU A 23 13.38 -9.31 -23.10
CA LEU A 23 12.58 -9.33 -24.33
C LEU A 23 12.87 -10.59 -25.16
N VAL A 24 14.14 -10.96 -25.31
CA VAL A 24 14.53 -12.19 -26.03
C VAL A 24 14.00 -13.43 -25.30
N GLN A 25 14.13 -13.50 -23.97
CA GLN A 25 13.62 -14.63 -23.20
C GLN A 25 12.09 -14.72 -23.28
N TRP A 26 11.39 -13.60 -23.20
CA TRP A 26 9.93 -13.55 -23.29
C TRP A 26 9.43 -13.95 -24.68
N ALA A 27 10.03 -13.40 -25.74
CA ALA A 27 9.71 -13.77 -27.12
C ALA A 27 9.97 -15.27 -27.38
N TRP A 28 11.09 -15.79 -26.85
CA TRP A 28 11.39 -17.21 -26.94
C TRP A 28 10.42 -18.06 -26.14
N ALA A 29 10.10 -17.70 -24.89
CA ALA A 29 9.21 -18.45 -24.02
C ALA A 29 7.79 -18.59 -24.61
N LEU A 30 7.28 -17.53 -25.27
CA LEU A 30 5.97 -17.54 -25.92
C LEU A 30 5.97 -18.26 -27.28
N GLY A 31 7.08 -18.22 -28.02
CA GLY A 31 7.17 -18.80 -29.36
C GLY A 31 7.73 -20.23 -29.40
N ALA A 32 8.37 -20.70 -28.33
CA ALA A 32 8.97 -22.02 -28.30
C ALA A 32 7.92 -23.12 -28.19
N PRO A 33 8.00 -24.20 -28.98
CA PRO A 33 7.14 -25.36 -28.80
C PRO A 33 7.40 -26.02 -27.44
N ARG A 34 6.35 -26.56 -26.80
CA ARG A 34 6.39 -27.07 -25.41
C ARG A 34 7.55 -28.03 -25.12
N HIS A 35 7.93 -28.89 -26.06
CA HIS A 35 9.04 -29.83 -25.87
C HIS A 35 10.43 -29.16 -25.70
N ARG A 36 10.58 -27.89 -26.11
CA ARG A 36 11.81 -27.10 -25.89
C ARG A 36 11.84 -26.40 -24.53
N LEU A 37 10.68 -26.24 -23.89
CA LEU A 37 10.56 -25.73 -22.52
C LEU A 37 10.88 -26.88 -21.57
N SER A 38 12.17 -27.09 -21.34
CA SER A 38 12.74 -28.17 -20.53
C SER A 38 13.37 -27.64 -19.24
N GLY A 39 13.58 -28.51 -18.25
CA GLY A 39 14.29 -28.16 -17.03
C GLY A 39 15.68 -27.58 -17.27
N LEU A 40 16.39 -28.04 -18.32
CA LEU A 40 17.69 -27.48 -18.72
C LEU A 40 17.55 -26.01 -19.17
N SER A 41 16.59 -25.72 -20.04
CA SER A 41 16.36 -24.34 -20.51
C SER A 41 15.89 -23.40 -19.40
N LEU A 42 15.08 -23.89 -18.45
CA LEU A 42 14.73 -23.12 -17.26
C LEU A 42 15.96 -22.86 -16.38
N GLY A 43 16.80 -23.87 -16.17
CA GLY A 43 18.07 -23.74 -15.44
C GLY A 43 19.01 -22.71 -16.06
N ILE A 44 19.08 -22.64 -17.39
CA ILE A 44 19.85 -21.62 -18.11
C ILE A 44 19.29 -20.21 -17.87
N GLN A 45 17.95 -20.03 -17.92
CA GLN A 45 17.34 -18.73 -17.67
C GLN A 45 17.57 -18.27 -16.21
N LEU A 46 17.43 -19.18 -15.24
CA LEU A 46 17.72 -18.93 -13.83
C LEU A 46 19.20 -18.60 -13.60
N ALA A 47 20.12 -19.33 -14.24
CA ALA A 47 21.54 -19.03 -14.19
C ALA A 47 21.85 -17.64 -14.77
N LEU A 48 21.17 -17.23 -15.84
CA LEU A 48 21.34 -15.89 -16.39
C LEU A 48 20.81 -14.80 -15.45
N ALA A 49 19.66 -15.03 -14.80
CA ALA A 49 19.15 -14.15 -13.77
C ALA A 49 20.14 -14.02 -12.60
N ALA A 50 20.76 -15.13 -12.18
CA ALA A 50 21.82 -15.14 -11.16
C ALA A 50 23.05 -14.34 -11.60
N VAL A 51 23.55 -14.56 -12.82
CA VAL A 51 24.71 -13.82 -13.37
C VAL A 51 24.46 -12.32 -13.36
N LEU A 52 23.29 -11.87 -13.82
CA LEU A 52 22.93 -10.44 -13.85
C LEU A 52 22.77 -9.87 -12.43
N THR A 53 22.16 -10.63 -11.52
CA THR A 53 21.97 -10.23 -10.11
C THR A 53 23.30 -10.08 -9.37
N PHE A 54 24.22 -11.03 -9.57
CA PHE A 54 25.52 -11.05 -8.88
C PHE A 54 26.63 -10.29 -9.61
N TRP A 55 26.34 -9.74 -10.79
CA TRP A 55 27.32 -9.05 -11.61
C TRP A 55 28.13 -7.95 -10.90
N PRO A 56 27.54 -7.11 -10.02
CA PRO A 56 28.29 -6.08 -9.29
C PRO A 56 29.37 -6.64 -8.35
N PHE A 57 29.27 -7.90 -7.92
CA PHE A 57 30.24 -8.52 -7.02
C PHE A 57 31.39 -9.16 -7.79
N VAL A 58 31.12 -9.69 -8.99
CA VAL A 58 32.08 -10.44 -9.80
C VAL A 58 32.90 -9.52 -10.71
N ALA A 59 32.26 -8.53 -11.36
CA ALA A 59 32.89 -7.76 -12.43
C ALA A 59 33.89 -6.68 -11.96
N GLY A 60 34.41 -6.80 -10.74
CA GLY A 60 35.38 -5.85 -10.18
C GLY A 60 34.80 -4.44 -9.94
N VAL A 61 33.47 -4.28 -9.92
CA VAL A 61 32.79 -3.01 -9.60
C VAL A 61 33.16 -2.52 -8.19
N GLY A 62 33.56 -3.44 -7.30
CA GLY A 62 34.18 -3.12 -6.00
C GLY A 62 35.39 -2.17 -6.09
N ARG A 63 36.12 -2.17 -7.22
CA ARG A 63 37.29 -1.31 -7.48
C ARG A 63 36.92 0.09 -7.98
N TRP A 64 35.64 0.39 -8.19
CA TRP A 64 35.21 1.70 -8.70
C TRP A 64 34.83 2.64 -7.56
N PRO A 65 35.59 3.72 -7.33
CA PRO A 65 35.26 4.68 -6.29
C PRO A 65 33.95 5.44 -6.61
N GLY A 66 33.16 5.69 -5.56
CA GLY A 66 32.07 6.66 -5.59
C GLY A 66 30.77 6.25 -6.30
N THR A 67 30.23 7.16 -7.11
CA THR A 67 28.85 7.15 -7.61
C THR A 67 28.60 6.16 -8.75
N SER A 68 29.62 5.80 -9.52
CA SER A 68 29.50 4.87 -10.64
C SER A 68 29.15 3.45 -10.19
N GLY A 69 29.81 2.94 -9.14
CA GLY A 69 29.49 1.61 -8.58
C GLY A 69 28.07 1.54 -8.02
N ARG A 70 27.57 2.63 -7.41
CA ARG A 70 26.20 2.70 -6.88
C ARG A 70 25.14 2.53 -7.98
N ARG A 71 25.38 3.07 -9.17
CA ARG A 71 24.43 3.01 -10.29
C ARG A 71 24.28 1.61 -10.88
N PHE A 72 25.28 0.73 -10.74
CA PHE A 72 25.24 -0.64 -11.24
C PHE A 72 24.42 -1.59 -10.35
N VAL A 73 24.19 -1.22 -9.10
CA VAL A 73 23.35 -1.99 -8.16
C VAL A 73 21.90 -2.06 -8.63
N VAL A 74 21.38 -0.97 -9.18
CA VAL A 74 19.96 -0.87 -9.57
C VAL A 74 19.59 -1.88 -10.67
N PRO A 75 20.24 -1.89 -11.86
CA PRO A 75 19.91 -2.88 -12.88
C PRO A 75 20.18 -4.32 -12.40
N ALA A 76 21.17 -4.56 -11.54
CA ALA A 76 21.40 -5.88 -10.97
C ALA A 76 20.25 -6.33 -10.05
N ALA A 77 19.76 -5.45 -9.18
CA ALA A 77 18.62 -5.75 -8.31
C ALA A 77 17.32 -5.96 -9.10
N LEU A 78 17.13 -5.21 -10.18
CA LEU A 78 15.99 -5.35 -11.07
C LEU A 78 16.08 -6.55 -12.02
N ALA A 79 17.20 -7.28 -12.05
CA ALA A 79 17.38 -8.41 -12.96
C ALA A 79 16.34 -9.51 -12.74
N ALA A 80 16.17 -9.98 -11.50
CA ALA A 80 15.19 -11.00 -11.18
C ALA A 80 13.74 -10.53 -11.46
N PRO A 81 13.28 -9.33 -11.04
CA PRO A 81 11.93 -8.83 -11.38
C PRO A 81 11.67 -8.72 -12.88
N VAL A 82 12.64 -8.21 -13.65
CA VAL A 82 12.49 -8.03 -15.09
C VAL A 82 12.47 -9.37 -15.84
N LEU A 83 13.16 -10.39 -15.33
CA LEU A 83 13.16 -11.75 -15.88
C LEU A 83 12.08 -12.64 -15.28
N PHE A 84 11.36 -12.18 -14.25
CA PHE A 84 10.34 -12.98 -13.59
C PHE A 84 9.22 -13.42 -14.55
N PRO A 85 8.68 -12.55 -15.42
CA PRO A 85 7.62 -12.98 -16.32
C PRO A 85 8.01 -14.19 -17.20
N PRO A 86 9.12 -14.19 -17.98
CA PRO A 86 9.44 -15.35 -18.82
C PRO A 86 9.76 -16.60 -18.01
N LEU A 87 10.38 -16.43 -16.84
CA LEU A 87 10.63 -17.52 -15.89
C LEU A 87 9.32 -18.11 -15.35
N GLY A 88 8.34 -17.27 -15.03
CA GLY A 88 7.01 -17.66 -14.54
C GLY A 88 6.28 -18.51 -15.56
N HIS A 89 6.17 -18.02 -16.81
CA HIS A 89 5.54 -18.78 -17.88
C HIS A 89 6.21 -20.14 -18.10
N HIS A 90 7.54 -20.18 -18.11
CA HIS A 90 8.30 -21.42 -18.29
C HIS A 90 8.10 -22.39 -17.11
N TYR A 91 8.09 -21.86 -15.89
CA TYR A 91 7.85 -22.66 -14.68
C TYR A 91 6.44 -23.27 -14.70
N GLU A 92 5.41 -22.51 -15.04
CA GLU A 92 4.03 -23.00 -15.16
C GLU A 92 3.90 -24.13 -16.19
N VAL A 93 4.59 -24.03 -17.33
CA VAL A 93 4.57 -25.09 -18.35
C VAL A 93 5.20 -26.40 -17.84
N LEU A 94 6.20 -26.32 -16.96
CA LEU A 94 6.93 -27.47 -16.46
C LEU A 94 6.32 -28.10 -15.21
N PHE A 95 5.83 -27.28 -14.28
CA PHE A 95 5.45 -27.69 -12.93
C PHE A 95 3.99 -27.38 -12.57
N GLY A 96 3.25 -26.73 -13.48
CA GLY A 96 1.89 -26.27 -13.23
C GLY A 96 1.81 -25.01 -12.37
N ASP A 97 0.59 -24.54 -12.15
CA ASP A 97 0.27 -23.38 -11.33
C ASP A 97 0.21 -23.71 -9.83
N GLU A 98 -0.05 -24.96 -9.45
CA GLU A 98 -0.12 -25.40 -8.04
C GLU A 98 1.16 -25.13 -7.22
N THR A 99 2.32 -24.99 -7.86
CA THR A 99 3.59 -24.74 -7.18
C THR A 99 4.25 -23.41 -7.58
N ILE A 100 3.51 -22.53 -8.26
CA ILE A 100 4.05 -21.29 -8.82
C ILE A 100 4.68 -20.38 -7.76
N GLY A 101 4.22 -20.47 -6.49
CA GLY A 101 4.76 -19.71 -5.37
C GLY A 101 6.22 -20.06 -5.03
N LEU A 102 6.72 -21.24 -5.42
CA LEU A 102 8.12 -21.63 -5.18
C LEU A 102 9.11 -20.81 -6.02
N LEU A 103 8.74 -20.41 -7.23
CA LEU A 103 9.59 -19.62 -8.11
C LEU A 103 9.98 -18.25 -7.50
N PRO A 104 9.03 -17.37 -7.10
CA PRO A 104 9.38 -16.11 -6.47
C PRO A 104 10.09 -16.31 -5.14
N VAL A 105 9.78 -17.35 -4.35
CA VAL A 105 10.56 -17.68 -3.13
C VAL A 105 12.02 -18.01 -3.46
N GLY A 106 12.26 -18.81 -4.50
CA GLY A 106 13.62 -19.12 -4.98
C GLY A 106 14.36 -17.88 -5.47
N LEU A 107 13.69 -16.98 -6.21
CA LEU A 107 14.27 -15.70 -6.64
C LEU A 107 14.52 -14.75 -5.47
N ALA A 108 13.66 -14.76 -4.43
CA ALA A 108 13.91 -14.02 -3.20
C ALA A 108 15.19 -14.53 -2.51
N ALA A 109 15.38 -15.85 -2.41
CA ALA A 109 16.59 -16.45 -1.85
C ALA A 109 17.85 -16.07 -2.65
N LEU A 110 17.77 -16.10 -3.98
CA LEU A 110 18.83 -15.64 -4.88
C LEU A 110 19.23 -14.19 -4.58
N VAL A 111 18.24 -13.30 -4.49
CA VAL A 111 18.44 -11.86 -4.22
C VAL A 111 18.95 -11.62 -2.78
N LEU A 112 18.51 -12.41 -1.80
CA LEU A 112 19.06 -12.37 -0.44
C LEU A 112 20.54 -12.80 -0.40
N GLY A 113 20.97 -13.69 -1.29
CA GLY A 113 22.39 -13.97 -1.50
C GLY A 113 23.18 -12.70 -1.87
N ALA A 114 22.62 -11.84 -2.73
CA ALA A 114 23.25 -10.56 -3.09
C ALA A 114 23.28 -9.58 -1.90
N VAL A 115 22.25 -9.59 -1.05
CA VAL A 115 22.26 -8.84 0.22
C VAL A 115 23.39 -9.32 1.12
N TYR A 116 23.54 -10.64 1.30
CA TYR A 116 24.62 -11.22 2.11
C TYR A 116 26.01 -10.81 1.59
N LEU A 117 26.25 -10.94 0.30
CA LEU A 117 27.51 -10.53 -0.33
C LEU A 117 27.77 -9.03 -0.20
N ALA A 118 26.74 -8.17 -0.34
CA ALA A 118 26.89 -6.74 -0.12
C ALA A 118 27.30 -6.41 1.33
N ARG A 119 26.79 -7.17 2.32
CA ARG A 119 27.15 -6.98 3.73
C ARG A 119 28.57 -7.44 4.04
N SER A 120 29.04 -8.53 3.43
CA SER A 120 30.34 -9.14 3.70
C SER A 120 31.48 -8.48 2.92
N LEU A 121 31.24 -8.05 1.68
CA LEU A 121 32.29 -7.54 0.79
C LEU A 121 32.48 -6.02 0.89
N TRP A 122 31.45 -5.27 1.29
CA TRP A 122 31.51 -3.80 1.29
C TRP A 122 31.44 -3.21 2.70
N PRO A 123 32.34 -2.26 3.05
CA PRO A 123 32.35 -1.60 4.35
C PRO A 123 31.08 -0.81 4.65
N GLU A 124 30.77 -0.61 5.94
CA GLU A 124 29.53 0.05 6.37
C GLU A 124 29.39 1.49 5.87
N ALA A 125 30.50 2.21 5.78
CA ALA A 125 30.55 3.59 5.31
C ALA A 125 30.36 3.72 3.79
N ASP A 126 30.38 2.62 3.03
CA ASP A 126 30.30 2.65 1.57
C ASP A 126 28.84 2.91 1.11
N PRO A 127 28.57 4.01 0.37
CA PRO A 127 27.24 4.30 -0.16
C PRO A 127 26.69 3.20 -1.09
N ARG A 128 27.57 2.39 -1.70
CA ARG A 128 27.19 1.24 -2.53
C ARG A 128 26.52 0.15 -1.71
N ARG A 129 27.01 -0.11 -0.50
CA ARG A 129 26.42 -1.07 0.45
C ARG A 129 25.00 -0.68 0.78
N THR A 130 24.77 0.55 1.25
CA THR A 130 23.43 1.02 1.61
C THR A 130 22.46 0.95 0.43
N SER A 131 22.92 1.32 -0.77
CA SER A 131 22.11 1.21 -1.99
C SER A 131 21.77 -0.25 -2.32
N ALA A 132 22.72 -1.17 -2.19
CA ALA A 132 22.50 -2.59 -2.46
C ALA A 132 21.57 -3.24 -1.45
N LEU A 133 21.76 -2.98 -0.16
CA LEU A 133 20.84 -3.43 0.87
C LEU A 133 19.43 -2.89 0.62
N ALA A 134 19.29 -1.63 0.25
CA ALA A 134 17.98 -1.05 -0.05
C ALA A 134 17.30 -1.74 -1.25
N TRP A 135 17.97 -1.79 -2.41
CA TRP A 135 17.37 -2.33 -3.63
C TRP A 135 17.14 -3.83 -3.59
N PHE A 136 18.15 -4.62 -3.19
CA PHE A 136 18.00 -6.07 -3.14
C PHE A 136 17.02 -6.50 -2.04
N SER A 137 17.04 -5.89 -0.85
CA SER A 137 16.04 -6.24 0.18
C SER A 137 14.62 -5.83 -0.21
N ALA A 138 14.42 -4.69 -0.88
CA ALA A 138 13.09 -4.32 -1.39
C ALA A 138 12.60 -5.33 -2.43
N VAL A 139 13.46 -5.76 -3.36
CA VAL A 139 13.12 -6.77 -4.37
C VAL A 139 12.83 -8.14 -3.73
N ALA A 140 13.64 -8.57 -2.75
CA ALA A 140 13.39 -9.82 -2.04
C ALA A 140 12.05 -9.79 -1.28
N LEU A 141 11.73 -8.67 -0.61
CA LEU A 141 10.43 -8.48 0.04
C LEU A 141 9.28 -8.54 -0.99
N GLY A 142 9.45 -7.92 -2.16
CA GLY A 142 8.46 -7.98 -3.23
C GLY A 142 8.23 -9.39 -3.76
N PHE A 143 9.28 -10.19 -3.93
CA PHE A 143 9.10 -11.59 -4.31
C PHE A 143 8.41 -12.43 -3.25
N VAL A 144 8.77 -12.28 -1.97
CA VAL A 144 8.07 -12.96 -0.87
C VAL A 144 6.60 -12.53 -0.82
N SER A 145 6.33 -11.24 -0.99
CA SER A 145 4.98 -10.66 -1.06
C SER A 145 4.15 -11.25 -2.21
N VAL A 146 4.73 -11.35 -3.42
CA VAL A 146 4.07 -11.87 -4.63
C VAL A 146 3.90 -13.39 -4.61
N ALA A 147 4.74 -14.13 -3.87
CA ALA A 147 4.57 -15.58 -3.72
C ALA A 147 3.21 -15.96 -3.13
N ILE A 148 2.71 -15.18 -2.16
CA ILE A 148 1.44 -15.44 -1.47
C ILE A 148 0.25 -15.37 -2.44
N PRO A 149 -0.02 -14.27 -3.15
CA PRO A 149 -1.16 -14.16 -4.06
C PRO A 149 -1.01 -14.93 -5.37
N LEU A 150 0.20 -15.40 -5.73
CA LEU A 150 0.34 -16.36 -6.82
C LEU A 150 -0.06 -17.77 -6.38
N GLN A 151 0.21 -18.11 -5.11
CA GLN A 151 -0.13 -19.41 -4.53
C GLN A 151 -1.57 -19.49 -4.02
N LEU A 152 -2.12 -18.37 -3.53
CA LEU A 152 -3.47 -18.24 -2.99
C LEU A 152 -4.38 -17.48 -3.96
N HIS A 153 -5.71 -17.53 -3.74
CA HIS A 153 -6.68 -16.84 -4.58
C HIS A 153 -6.46 -15.31 -4.65
N LYS A 154 -7.07 -14.66 -5.67
CA LYS A 154 -6.80 -13.28 -6.13
C LYS A 154 -6.90 -12.17 -5.06
N GLU A 155 -7.59 -12.41 -3.95
CA GLU A 155 -7.84 -11.43 -2.88
C GLU A 155 -6.58 -11.03 -2.11
N TRP A 156 -5.64 -11.96 -1.99
CA TRP A 156 -4.41 -11.76 -1.22
C TRP A 156 -3.46 -10.75 -1.88
N LEU A 157 -3.68 -10.41 -3.15
CA LEU A 157 -2.79 -9.51 -3.88
C LEU A 157 -2.74 -8.12 -3.27
N THR A 158 -3.90 -7.56 -2.88
CA THR A 158 -3.96 -6.23 -2.28
C THR A 158 -3.39 -6.21 -0.86
N VAL A 159 -3.62 -7.29 -0.10
CA VAL A 159 -3.07 -7.47 1.24
C VAL A 159 -1.54 -7.59 1.18
N GLY A 160 -1.01 -8.39 0.26
CA GLY A 160 0.43 -8.55 0.02
C GLY A 160 1.10 -7.21 -0.28
N TRP A 161 0.56 -6.44 -1.23
CA TRP A 161 1.10 -5.11 -1.56
C TRP A 161 1.07 -4.13 -0.37
N ALA A 162 0.03 -4.19 0.47
CA ALA A 162 -0.04 -3.34 1.65
C ALA A 162 1.01 -3.70 2.69
N LEU A 163 1.19 -5.00 2.96
CA LEU A 163 2.20 -5.51 3.88
C LEU A 163 3.61 -5.22 3.36
N GLU A 164 3.85 -5.37 2.06
CA GLU A 164 5.09 -5.00 1.40
C GLU A 164 5.38 -3.50 1.53
N GLY A 165 4.38 -2.64 1.31
CA GLY A 165 4.50 -1.20 1.48
C GLY A 165 4.95 -0.84 2.90
N ALA A 166 4.32 -1.44 3.92
CA ALA A 166 4.73 -1.26 5.31
C ALA A 166 6.14 -1.84 5.58
N ALA A 167 6.47 -3.01 5.05
CA ALA A 167 7.79 -3.64 5.20
C ALA A 167 8.92 -2.79 4.57
N VAL A 168 8.68 -2.20 3.40
CA VAL A 168 9.60 -1.27 2.75
C VAL A 168 9.79 0.00 3.59
N ILE A 169 8.73 0.55 4.19
CA ILE A 169 8.85 1.67 5.13
C ILE A 169 9.63 1.25 6.39
N ALA A 170 9.42 0.04 6.90
CA ALA A 170 10.23 -0.50 8.00
C ALA A 170 11.72 -0.60 7.62
N LEU A 171 12.01 -1.02 6.39
CA LEU A 171 13.35 -1.09 5.85
C LEU A 171 13.96 0.31 5.72
N TRP A 172 13.19 1.31 5.27
CA TRP A 172 13.62 2.70 5.21
C TRP A 172 14.01 3.26 6.58
N ARG A 173 13.32 2.86 7.67
CA ARG A 173 13.74 3.25 9.02
C ARG A 173 15.18 2.82 9.34
N ARG A 174 15.56 1.62 8.89
CA ARG A 174 16.90 1.03 9.09
C ARG A 174 17.92 1.54 8.08
N LEU A 175 17.50 1.81 6.85
CA LEU A 175 18.35 2.24 5.73
C LEU A 175 17.87 3.60 5.19
N ASP A 176 18.65 4.66 5.40
CA ASP A 176 18.33 6.00 4.88
C ASP A 176 18.55 6.12 3.36
N HIS A 177 17.65 5.48 2.60
CA HIS A 177 17.62 5.51 1.15
C HIS A 177 16.27 6.08 0.67
N PRO A 178 16.27 7.15 -0.17
CA PRO A 178 15.04 7.89 -0.46
C PRO A 178 14.07 7.06 -1.29
N GLY A 179 14.60 6.16 -2.14
CA GLY A 179 13.80 5.26 -2.96
C GLY A 179 12.89 4.36 -2.13
N LEU A 180 13.30 3.95 -0.92
CA LEU A 180 12.46 3.11 -0.07
C LEU A 180 11.25 3.88 0.47
N LYS A 181 11.46 5.13 0.93
CA LYS A 181 10.38 6.01 1.37
C LYS A 181 9.32 6.15 0.30
N TYR A 182 9.73 6.57 -0.91
CA TYR A 182 8.80 6.84 -2.00
C TYR A 182 8.16 5.58 -2.57
N PHE A 183 8.92 4.48 -2.71
CA PHE A 183 8.38 3.21 -3.18
C PHE A 183 7.33 2.65 -2.22
N GLY A 184 7.63 2.63 -0.91
CA GLY A 184 6.67 2.16 0.10
C GLY A 184 5.39 3.01 0.12
N THR A 185 5.50 4.34 0.06
CA THR A 185 4.33 5.22 0.03
C THR A 185 3.55 5.13 -1.29
N ALA A 186 4.23 4.97 -2.43
CA ALA A 186 3.58 4.80 -3.72
C ALA A 186 2.81 3.48 -3.77
N LEU A 187 3.37 2.40 -3.22
CA LEU A 187 2.71 1.10 -3.13
C LEU A 187 1.46 1.18 -2.25
N LEU A 188 1.55 1.82 -1.08
CA LEU A 188 0.38 2.06 -0.22
C LEU A 188 -0.68 2.92 -0.90
N THR A 189 -0.27 3.93 -1.69
CA THR A 189 -1.20 4.75 -2.47
C THR A 189 -1.87 3.92 -3.57
N ALA A 190 -1.13 3.08 -4.28
CA ALA A 190 -1.69 2.17 -5.28
C ALA A 190 -2.71 1.19 -4.65
N VAL A 191 -2.42 0.69 -3.45
CA VAL A 191 -3.36 -0.12 -2.66
C VAL A 191 -4.62 0.67 -2.31
N THR A 192 -4.50 1.91 -1.82
CA THR A 192 -5.65 2.77 -1.53
C THR A 192 -6.50 3.00 -2.78
N VAL A 193 -5.88 3.37 -3.90
CA VAL A 193 -6.59 3.60 -5.16
C VAL A 193 -7.31 2.34 -5.61
N ARG A 194 -6.64 1.18 -5.54
CA ARG A 194 -7.24 -0.11 -5.89
C ARG A 194 -8.44 -0.45 -5.00
N LEU A 195 -8.34 -0.25 -3.68
CA LEU A 195 -9.43 -0.58 -2.76
C LEU A 195 -10.65 0.34 -2.90
N LEU A 196 -10.46 1.58 -3.37
CA LEU A 196 -11.53 2.56 -3.49
C LEU A 196 -12.18 2.59 -4.88
N PHE A 197 -11.40 2.33 -5.93
CA PHE A 197 -11.83 2.57 -7.31
C PHE A 197 -11.87 1.32 -8.18
N ASN A 198 -11.47 0.14 -7.68
CA ASN A 198 -11.54 -1.08 -8.48
C ASN A 198 -12.93 -1.72 -8.36
N PRO A 199 -13.78 -1.69 -9.41
CA PRO A 199 -15.10 -2.29 -9.36
C PRO A 199 -15.05 -3.81 -9.19
N ALA A 200 -13.95 -4.46 -9.59
CA ALA A 200 -13.78 -5.91 -9.43
C ALA A 200 -13.86 -6.36 -7.96
N VAL A 201 -13.64 -5.45 -6.99
CA VAL A 201 -13.82 -5.78 -5.57
C VAL A 201 -15.26 -6.18 -5.25
N LEU A 202 -16.23 -5.63 -5.98
CA LEU A 202 -17.66 -5.93 -5.82
C LEU A 202 -18.07 -7.27 -6.44
N GLU A 203 -17.18 -7.89 -7.22
CA GLU A 203 -17.47 -9.10 -8.00
C GLU A 203 -16.71 -10.34 -7.50
N TYR A 204 -15.70 -10.20 -6.62
CA TYR A 204 -14.79 -11.30 -6.28
C TYR A 204 -15.47 -12.51 -5.64
N HIS A 205 -16.40 -12.29 -4.70
CA HIS A 205 -17.10 -13.38 -4.04
C HIS A 205 -18.59 -13.12 -3.95
N ALA A 206 -19.34 -14.18 -4.25
CA ALA A 206 -20.74 -14.21 -3.90
C ALA A 206 -20.90 -14.38 -2.38
N HIS A 207 -21.87 -13.70 -1.76
CA HIS A 207 -22.22 -13.80 -0.34
C HIS A 207 -22.18 -15.27 0.12
N GLN A 208 -21.24 -15.62 1.00
CA GLN A 208 -21.21 -16.93 1.64
C GLN A 208 -22.19 -16.90 2.82
N ALA A 209 -23.38 -17.44 2.59
CA ALA A 209 -24.40 -17.63 3.61
C ALA A 209 -23.78 -18.37 4.83
N GLY A 210 -23.73 -17.70 5.98
CA GLY A 210 -23.18 -18.25 7.24
C GLY A 210 -21.85 -17.67 7.72
N SER A 211 -21.20 -16.78 6.96
CA SER A 211 -20.04 -16.02 7.48
C SER A 211 -20.48 -14.94 8.48
N LEU A 212 -19.65 -14.65 9.49
CA LEU A 212 -19.94 -13.58 10.46
C LEU A 212 -20.04 -12.24 9.68
N PRO A 213 -21.12 -11.44 9.84
CA PRO A 213 -21.36 -10.23 9.04
C PRO A 213 -20.20 -9.22 9.06
N ILE A 214 -19.40 -9.21 10.13
CA ILE A 214 -18.30 -8.27 10.35
C ILE A 214 -16.93 -8.92 10.12
N LEU A 215 -16.82 -10.24 10.29
CA LEU A 215 -15.56 -10.99 10.16
C LEU A 215 -15.61 -11.86 8.89
N ASN A 216 -15.80 -11.19 7.76
CA ASN A 216 -15.83 -11.77 6.41
C ASN A 216 -14.53 -11.45 5.67
N TRP A 217 -14.45 -11.81 4.38
CA TRP A 217 -13.27 -11.58 3.56
C TRP A 217 -12.94 -10.08 3.36
N LEU A 218 -13.99 -9.24 3.26
CA LEU A 218 -13.86 -7.79 3.18
C LEU A 218 -13.10 -7.22 4.39
N ALA A 219 -13.30 -7.80 5.58
CA ALA A 219 -12.62 -7.37 6.80
C ALA A 219 -11.09 -7.50 6.68
N TYR A 220 -10.55 -8.66 6.33
CA TYR A 220 -9.09 -8.76 6.19
C TYR A 220 -8.58 -8.01 4.95
N ALA A 221 -9.35 -7.99 3.85
CA ALA A 221 -8.95 -7.34 2.61
C ALA A 221 -8.81 -5.81 2.75
N TYR A 222 -9.55 -5.17 3.66
CA TYR A 222 -9.48 -3.74 3.90
C TYR A 222 -8.78 -3.36 5.22
N LEU A 223 -9.03 -4.07 6.32
CA LEU A 223 -8.49 -3.70 7.63
C LEU A 223 -7.00 -4.02 7.76
N VAL A 224 -6.48 -5.07 7.10
CA VAL A 224 -5.03 -5.35 7.10
C VAL A 224 -4.29 -4.23 6.34
N PRO A 225 -4.70 -3.82 5.12
CA PRO A 225 -4.13 -2.64 4.49
C PRO A 225 -4.25 -1.35 5.28
N ALA A 226 -5.40 -1.09 5.92
CA ALA A 226 -5.56 0.09 6.77
C ALA A 226 -4.59 0.07 7.96
N ALA A 227 -4.41 -1.08 8.61
CA ALA A 227 -3.43 -1.25 9.68
C ALA A 227 -2.00 -1.02 9.18
N ALA A 228 -1.65 -1.55 8.01
CA ALA A 228 -0.35 -1.33 7.37
C ALA A 228 -0.09 0.16 7.10
N MET A 229 -1.11 0.90 6.63
CA MET A 229 -1.05 2.36 6.42
C MET A 229 -0.88 3.14 7.74
N VAL A 230 -1.58 2.74 8.81
CA VAL A 230 -1.39 3.33 10.15
C VAL A 230 0.04 3.10 10.65
N VAL A 231 0.54 1.88 10.52
CA VAL A 231 1.90 1.51 10.90
C VAL A 231 2.93 2.33 10.11
N ALA A 232 2.75 2.44 8.79
CA ALA A 232 3.59 3.27 7.93
C ALA A 232 3.55 4.74 8.33
N ALA A 233 2.37 5.31 8.62
CA ALA A 233 2.21 6.68 9.10
C ALA A 233 2.99 6.91 10.41
N ARG A 234 2.89 5.99 11.38
CA ARG A 234 3.62 6.08 12.66
C ARG A 234 5.13 5.98 12.49
N TRP A 235 5.59 5.22 11.51
CA TRP A 235 7.00 5.03 11.19
C TRP A 235 7.61 6.18 10.38
N LEU A 236 6.81 6.81 9.50
CA LEU A 236 7.20 7.98 8.72
C LEU A 236 7.29 9.25 9.58
N ALA A 237 6.27 9.48 10.42
CA ALA A 237 6.12 10.74 11.17
C ALA A 237 7.38 11.26 11.89
N PRO A 238 8.13 10.43 12.66
CA PRO A 238 9.31 10.93 13.38
C PRO A 238 10.57 11.11 12.51
N LEU A 239 10.62 10.52 11.31
CA LEU A 239 11.85 10.45 10.51
C LEU A 239 11.78 11.27 9.22
N GLU A 240 10.57 11.58 8.74
CA GLU A 240 10.35 12.21 7.45
C GLU A 240 10.97 13.60 7.34
N VAL A 241 10.77 14.44 8.35
CA VAL A 241 11.34 15.80 8.40
C VAL A 241 12.84 15.79 8.70
N PRO A 242 13.34 15.03 9.71
CA PRO A 242 14.79 14.97 9.98
C PRO A 242 15.63 14.41 8.83
N ARG A 243 15.09 13.48 8.03
CA ARG A 243 15.78 12.89 6.88
C ARG A 243 15.47 13.60 5.54
N CYS A 244 14.82 14.76 5.60
CA CYS A 244 14.47 15.53 4.41
C CYS A 244 15.72 16.00 3.65
N ARG A 245 15.79 15.66 2.36
CA ARG A 245 16.91 16.06 1.49
C ARG A 245 16.65 17.46 0.91
N PRO A 246 17.69 18.19 0.44
CA PRO A 246 17.52 19.53 -0.13
C PRO A 246 16.50 19.59 -1.28
N ARG A 247 16.46 18.55 -2.13
CA ARG A 247 15.51 18.44 -3.26
C ARG A 247 14.07 18.15 -2.81
N GLU A 248 13.89 17.62 -1.60
CA GLU A 248 12.57 17.24 -1.07
C GLU A 248 11.93 18.39 -0.28
N LYS A 249 12.66 19.48 0.00
CA LYS A 249 12.14 20.62 0.77
C LYS A 249 10.83 21.18 0.20
N LEU A 250 10.65 21.13 -1.11
CA LEU A 250 9.41 21.57 -1.78
C LEU A 250 8.20 20.71 -1.38
N LEU A 251 8.40 19.42 -1.07
CA LEU A 251 7.35 18.49 -0.66
C LEU A 251 6.97 18.64 0.82
N TYR A 252 7.77 19.38 1.60
CA TYR A 252 7.59 19.54 3.04
C TYR A 252 7.43 21.01 3.47
N PRO A 253 6.43 21.73 2.92
CA PRO A 253 6.16 23.09 3.35
C PRO A 253 5.84 23.10 4.85
N GLY A 254 6.47 24.03 5.58
CA GLY A 254 6.28 24.20 7.02
C GLY A 254 6.86 23.09 7.89
N ALA A 255 7.82 22.28 7.37
CA ALA A 255 8.49 21.21 8.12
C ALA A 255 7.51 20.18 8.72
N LYS A 256 6.47 19.81 7.96
CA LYS A 256 5.45 18.84 8.36
C LYS A 256 5.64 17.50 7.62
N PRO A 257 5.39 16.35 8.28
CA PRO A 257 5.53 15.02 7.68
C PRO A 257 4.31 14.66 6.81
N TRP A 258 4.27 15.21 5.60
CA TRP A 258 3.10 15.08 4.70
C TRP A 258 2.81 13.65 4.25
N LEU A 259 3.81 12.79 3.99
CA LEU A 259 3.53 11.41 3.59
C LEU A 259 2.97 10.60 4.77
N ALA A 260 3.42 10.87 5.99
CA ALA A 260 2.83 10.28 7.18
C ALA A 260 1.35 10.65 7.33
N TYR A 261 1.01 11.92 7.09
CA TYR A 261 -0.39 12.38 7.09
C TYR A 261 -1.21 11.73 5.97
N GLY A 262 -0.64 11.63 4.76
CA GLY A 262 -1.27 10.94 3.64
C GLY A 262 -1.59 9.48 3.96
N CYS A 263 -0.65 8.73 4.55
CA CYS A 263 -0.88 7.35 4.98
C CYS A 263 -1.97 7.24 6.06
N GLY A 264 -1.96 8.17 7.04
CA GLY A 264 -3.00 8.21 8.08
C GLY A 264 -4.40 8.51 7.54
N LEU A 265 -4.50 9.46 6.59
CA LEU A 265 -5.73 9.78 5.90
C LEU A 265 -6.22 8.58 5.07
N ALA A 266 -5.34 7.97 4.29
CA ALA A 266 -5.64 6.79 3.48
C ALA A 266 -6.19 5.65 4.35
N ALA A 267 -5.60 5.40 5.52
CA ALA A 267 -6.10 4.40 6.46
C ALA A 267 -7.55 4.72 6.91
N GLY A 268 -7.83 5.97 7.25
CA GLY A 268 -9.18 6.42 7.62
C GLY A 268 -10.18 6.16 6.49
N VAL A 269 -9.85 6.61 5.28
CA VAL A 269 -10.71 6.44 4.09
C VAL A 269 -10.95 4.97 3.77
N VAL A 270 -9.92 4.11 3.86
CA VAL A 270 -10.06 2.65 3.63
C VAL A 270 -10.96 2.00 4.68
N VAL A 271 -10.84 2.37 5.96
CA VAL A 271 -11.75 1.88 7.02
C VAL A 271 -13.18 2.34 6.76
N PHE A 272 -13.37 3.59 6.34
CA PHE A 272 -14.68 4.10 6.00
C PHE A 272 -15.30 3.36 4.82
N ALA A 273 -14.52 3.06 3.77
CA ALA A 273 -14.96 2.23 2.64
C ALA A 273 -15.37 0.83 3.10
N TRP A 274 -14.58 0.19 3.97
CA TRP A 274 -14.91 -1.11 4.56
C TRP A 274 -16.24 -1.09 5.31
N ILE A 275 -16.50 -0.06 6.14
CA ILE A 275 -17.77 0.08 6.87
C ILE A 275 -18.95 0.09 5.89
N ASN A 276 -18.85 0.89 4.82
CA ASN A 276 -19.91 0.99 3.83
C ASN A 276 -20.11 -0.35 3.12
N LEU A 277 -19.03 -0.97 2.60
CA LEU A 277 -19.11 -2.24 1.88
C LEU A 277 -19.64 -3.38 2.75
N THR A 278 -19.27 -3.41 4.03
CA THR A 278 -19.77 -4.42 4.98
C THR A 278 -21.27 -4.27 5.23
N ILE A 279 -21.76 -3.03 5.32
CA ILE A 279 -23.21 -2.78 5.46
C ILE A 279 -23.93 -3.14 4.16
N PHE A 280 -23.37 -2.80 3.00
CA PHE A 280 -23.96 -3.21 1.72
C PHE A 280 -24.02 -4.74 1.58
N ASP A 281 -22.95 -5.46 1.93
CA ASP A 281 -22.88 -6.92 1.90
C ASP A 281 -23.83 -7.59 2.92
N ALA A 282 -23.98 -7.01 4.12
CA ALA A 282 -24.89 -7.54 5.13
C ALA A 282 -26.38 -7.41 4.77
N PHE A 283 -26.73 -6.45 3.92
CA PHE A 283 -28.10 -6.19 3.46
C PHE A 283 -28.36 -6.65 2.02
N SER A 284 -27.35 -7.19 1.32
CA SER A 284 -27.56 -7.81 0.01
C SER A 284 -28.20 -9.19 0.19
N GLY A 285 -29.43 -9.35 -0.31
CA GLY A 285 -30.15 -10.64 -0.31
C GLY A 285 -29.74 -11.59 -1.45
N GLY A 286 -28.93 -11.12 -2.39
CA GLY A 286 -28.45 -11.88 -3.55
C GLY A 286 -27.00 -12.36 -3.37
N PRO A 287 -26.51 -13.18 -4.31
CA PRO A 287 -25.12 -13.59 -4.30
C PRO A 287 -24.17 -12.40 -4.44
N ARG A 288 -24.54 -11.27 -5.06
CA ARG A 288 -23.60 -10.15 -5.27
C ARG A 288 -24.07 -8.87 -4.58
N ILE A 289 -23.10 -8.04 -4.17
CA ILE A 289 -23.35 -6.72 -3.56
C ILE A 289 -24.18 -5.81 -4.49
N LEU A 290 -23.94 -5.92 -5.81
CA LEU A 290 -24.57 -5.09 -6.85
C LEU A 290 -26.08 -5.32 -7.02
N ASP A 291 -26.62 -6.47 -6.56
CA ASP A 291 -28.04 -6.82 -6.77
C ASP A 291 -28.99 -6.01 -5.86
N SER A 292 -28.43 -5.12 -5.02
CA SER A 292 -29.15 -4.49 -3.91
C SER A 292 -29.19 -2.97 -3.94
N PHE A 293 -28.81 -2.27 -5.02
CA PHE A 293 -28.85 -0.80 -5.03
C PHE A 293 -30.25 -0.17 -4.89
N ASP A 294 -31.31 -0.99 -4.93
CA ASP A 294 -32.65 -0.56 -4.55
C ASP A 294 -32.68 -0.01 -3.12
N ARG A 295 -33.54 0.98 -2.89
CA ARG A 295 -33.69 1.60 -1.56
C ARG A 295 -34.17 0.57 -0.56
N GLN A 296 -33.43 0.46 0.55
CA GLN A 296 -33.80 -0.36 1.69
C GLN A 296 -33.70 0.52 2.94
N PRO A 297 -34.84 0.94 3.54
CA PRO A 297 -34.84 1.88 4.66
C PRO A 297 -33.95 1.45 5.84
N ALA A 298 -33.92 0.14 6.13
CA ALA A 298 -33.09 -0.41 7.20
C ALA A 298 -31.58 -0.30 6.90
N ARG A 299 -31.16 -0.50 5.65
CA ARG A 299 -29.76 -0.34 5.24
C ARG A 299 -29.35 1.13 5.29
N ASP A 300 -30.18 2.01 4.75
CA ASP A 300 -29.88 3.44 4.65
C ASP A 300 -29.76 4.08 6.04
N LEU A 301 -30.64 3.70 6.98
CA LEU A 301 -30.54 4.07 8.39
C LEU A 301 -29.26 3.50 9.04
N THR A 302 -28.91 2.25 8.75
CA THR A 302 -27.68 1.62 9.28
C THR A 302 -26.42 2.34 8.77
N LEU A 303 -26.39 2.75 7.49
CA LEU A 303 -25.30 3.55 6.92
C LEU A 303 -25.19 4.91 7.64
N SER A 304 -26.31 5.63 7.82
CA SER A 304 -26.32 6.91 8.53
C SER A 304 -25.83 6.78 9.98
N LEU A 305 -26.28 5.76 10.70
CA LEU A 305 -25.82 5.47 12.07
C LEU A 305 -24.31 5.14 12.10
N ALA A 306 -23.84 4.30 11.18
CA ALA A 306 -22.43 3.92 11.10
C ALA A 306 -21.52 5.12 10.78
N TRP A 307 -21.94 6.02 9.89
CA TRP A 307 -21.20 7.26 9.59
C TRP A 307 -21.14 8.17 10.82
N ALA A 308 -22.23 8.31 11.57
CA ALA A 308 -22.26 9.10 12.79
C ALA A 308 -21.31 8.52 13.86
N LEU A 309 -21.35 7.20 14.09
CA LEU A 309 -20.44 6.51 15.01
C LEU A 309 -18.98 6.64 14.59
N TYR A 310 -18.71 6.51 13.29
CA TYR A 310 -17.35 6.69 12.75
C TYR A 310 -16.85 8.13 12.94
N ALA A 311 -17.69 9.13 12.67
CA ALA A 311 -17.38 10.54 12.92
C ALA A 311 -17.10 10.81 14.41
N LEU A 312 -17.92 10.28 15.32
CA LEU A 312 -17.68 10.37 16.77
C LEU A 312 -16.37 9.69 17.18
N GLY A 313 -16.05 8.52 16.61
CA GLY A 313 -14.78 7.82 16.83
C GLY A 313 -13.57 8.65 16.37
N LEU A 314 -13.66 9.26 15.18
CA LEU A 314 -12.63 10.18 14.68
C LEU A 314 -12.48 11.42 15.58
N LEU A 315 -13.58 11.99 16.08
CA LEU A 315 -13.56 13.14 16.99
C LEU A 315 -12.89 12.77 18.31
N ALA A 316 -13.28 11.65 18.92
CA ALA A 316 -12.69 11.15 20.16
C ALA A 316 -11.18 10.89 19.99
N LEU A 317 -10.78 10.27 18.88
CA LEU A 317 -9.37 10.06 18.54
C LEU A 317 -8.64 11.40 18.32
N GLY A 318 -9.28 12.37 17.68
CA GLY A 318 -8.73 13.70 17.39
C GLY A 318 -8.50 14.51 18.66
N ILE A 319 -9.44 14.44 19.61
CA ILE A 319 -9.31 15.04 20.95
C ILE A 319 -8.20 14.34 21.74
N ARG A 320 -8.21 12.99 21.81
CA ARG A 320 -7.22 12.20 22.57
C ARG A 320 -5.80 12.38 22.03
N ARG A 321 -5.63 12.48 20.72
CA ARG A 321 -4.32 12.67 20.06
C ARG A 321 -3.93 14.14 19.85
N ARG A 322 -4.81 15.09 20.20
CA ARG A 322 -4.66 16.53 19.95
C ARG A 322 -4.42 16.87 18.46
N TRP A 323 -5.02 16.11 17.55
CA TRP A 323 -4.89 16.32 16.11
C TRP A 323 -6.04 17.18 15.58
N ALA A 324 -5.75 18.46 15.28
CA ALA A 324 -6.74 19.40 14.75
C ALA A 324 -7.40 18.90 13.46
N ALA A 325 -6.62 18.35 12.52
CA ALA A 325 -7.14 17.84 11.26
C ALA A 325 -8.22 16.76 11.45
N LEU A 326 -8.02 15.85 12.41
CA LEU A 326 -8.99 14.77 12.66
C LEU A 326 -10.30 15.30 13.26
N ARG A 327 -10.23 16.36 14.08
CA ARG A 327 -11.40 17.05 14.63
C ARG A 327 -12.23 17.76 13.55
N TRP A 328 -11.56 18.46 12.64
CA TRP A 328 -12.23 19.12 11.51
C TRP A 328 -12.82 18.11 10.53
N ALA A 329 -12.09 17.04 10.20
CA ALA A 329 -12.60 15.95 9.38
C ALA A 329 -13.81 15.25 10.02
N SER A 330 -13.76 14.97 11.33
CA SER A 330 -14.91 14.38 12.05
C SER A 330 -16.12 15.30 12.08
N LEU A 331 -15.93 16.61 12.26
CA LEU A 331 -17.03 17.57 12.27
C LEU A 331 -17.68 17.68 10.89
N GLY A 332 -16.87 17.76 9.82
CA GLY A 332 -17.36 17.76 8.45
C GLY A 332 -18.15 16.50 8.12
N LEU A 333 -17.62 15.32 8.46
CA LEU A 333 -18.34 14.06 8.24
C LEU A 333 -19.63 13.98 9.06
N PHE A 334 -19.63 14.45 10.30
CA PHE A 334 -20.82 14.48 11.15
C PHE A 334 -21.91 15.38 10.55
N ILE A 335 -21.55 16.58 10.08
CA ILE A 335 -22.47 17.50 9.39
C ILE A 335 -23.03 16.85 8.12
N ILE A 336 -22.18 16.22 7.30
CA ILE A 336 -22.62 15.49 6.10
C ILE A 336 -23.61 14.38 6.47
N THR A 337 -23.32 13.63 7.53
CA THR A 337 -24.19 12.54 8.00
C THR A 337 -25.54 13.07 8.47
N LEU A 338 -25.54 14.16 9.25
CA LEU A 338 -26.75 14.81 9.72
C LEU A 338 -27.60 15.35 8.56
N LEU A 339 -26.94 15.98 7.58
CA LEU A 339 -27.60 16.50 6.39
C LEU A 339 -28.15 15.37 5.51
N LYS A 340 -27.41 14.27 5.35
CA LYS A 340 -27.86 13.08 4.63
C LYS A 340 -29.08 12.47 5.32
N ALA A 341 -29.00 12.21 6.62
CA ALA A 341 -30.12 11.68 7.38
C ALA A 341 -31.35 12.60 7.26
N PHE A 342 -31.12 13.91 7.27
CA PHE A 342 -32.21 14.87 7.10
C PHE A 342 -32.81 14.85 5.69
N LEU A 343 -32.01 15.02 4.63
CA LEU A 343 -32.52 15.15 3.27
C LEU A 343 -33.01 13.83 2.66
N TYR A 344 -32.34 12.72 2.99
CA TYR A 344 -32.57 11.43 2.38
C TYR A 344 -33.56 10.58 3.21
N ASP A 345 -33.41 10.53 4.55
CA ASP A 345 -34.26 9.70 5.40
C ASP A 345 -35.60 10.40 5.75
N LEU A 346 -35.68 11.74 5.71
CA LEU A 346 -36.93 12.49 5.96
C LEU A 346 -37.68 12.92 4.71
N GLY A 347 -37.07 12.76 3.52
CA GLY A 347 -37.70 13.12 2.25
C GLY A 347 -38.94 12.28 1.93
N GLU A 348 -39.10 11.13 2.57
CA GLU A 348 -40.14 10.11 2.32
C GLU A 348 -41.15 10.00 3.47
N LEU A 349 -40.99 10.78 4.54
CA LEU A 349 -41.90 10.82 5.68
C LEU A 349 -43.10 11.75 5.39
N GLU A 350 -44.33 11.27 5.62
CA GLU A 350 -45.56 12.08 5.53
C GLU A 350 -45.47 13.36 6.39
N ASP A 351 -46.17 14.42 5.98
CA ASP A 351 -45.97 15.84 6.34
C ASP A 351 -45.65 16.14 7.83
N LEU A 352 -46.16 15.36 8.78
CA LEU A 352 -45.96 15.57 10.22
C LEU A 352 -44.52 15.25 10.70
N TYR A 353 -43.91 14.21 10.15
CA TYR A 353 -42.57 13.77 10.52
C TYR A 353 -41.47 14.67 9.92
N ARG A 354 -41.76 15.34 8.81
CA ARG A 354 -40.88 16.37 8.21
C ARG A 354 -40.76 17.62 9.11
N VAL A 355 -41.85 18.01 9.78
CA VAL A 355 -41.84 19.12 10.74
C VAL A 355 -41.12 18.74 12.03
N ALA A 356 -41.41 17.56 12.60
CA ALA A 356 -40.78 17.08 13.84
C ALA A 356 -39.26 16.93 13.70
N SER A 357 -38.79 16.53 12.53
CA SER A 357 -37.36 16.36 12.23
C SER A 357 -36.63 17.66 11.94
N LEU A 358 -37.28 18.69 11.38
CA LEU A 358 -36.73 20.06 11.34
C LEU A 358 -36.50 20.61 12.74
N VAL A 359 -37.43 20.36 13.65
CA VAL A 359 -37.28 20.72 15.07
C VAL A 359 -36.16 19.91 15.72
N GLY A 360 -36.10 18.60 15.47
CA GLY A 360 -35.01 17.74 15.93
C GLY A 360 -33.62 18.18 15.43
N LEU A 361 -33.53 18.61 14.17
CA LEU A 361 -32.32 19.18 13.58
C LEU A 361 -31.90 20.47 14.28
N ALA A 362 -32.85 21.39 14.50
CA ALA A 362 -32.58 22.64 15.22
C ALA A 362 -32.03 22.36 16.62
N VAL A 363 -32.64 21.43 17.36
CA VAL A 363 -32.17 21.03 18.69
C VAL A 363 -30.79 20.36 18.63
N SER A 364 -30.55 19.48 17.65
CA SER A 364 -29.24 18.84 17.46
C SER A 364 -28.13 19.85 17.18
N LEU A 365 -28.38 20.82 16.30
CA LEU A 365 -27.44 21.89 15.98
C LEU A 365 -27.13 22.77 17.19
N ILE A 366 -28.16 23.09 18.00
CA ILE A 366 -27.97 23.81 19.27
C ILE A 366 -27.09 22.98 20.20
N LEU A 367 -27.34 21.69 20.35
CA LEU A 367 -26.59 20.82 21.26
C LEU A 367 -25.13 20.67 20.84
N VAL A 368 -24.87 20.48 19.53
CA VAL A 368 -23.52 20.45 18.96
C VAL A 368 -22.81 21.80 19.17
N SER A 369 -23.51 22.91 18.97
CA SER A 369 -22.98 24.26 19.22
C SER A 369 -22.55 24.43 20.68
N LEU A 370 -23.38 23.98 21.63
CA LEU A 370 -23.08 24.05 23.07
C LEU A 370 -21.89 23.17 23.47
N VAL A 371 -21.80 21.95 22.92
CA VAL A 371 -20.65 21.07 23.13
C VAL A 371 -19.38 21.70 22.56
N TYR A 372 -19.45 22.29 21.36
CA TYR A 372 -18.30 22.94 20.75
C TYR A 372 -17.85 24.17 21.56
N GLN A 373 -18.78 24.99 22.04
CA GLN A 373 -18.51 26.09 22.96
C GLN A 373 -17.80 25.64 24.23
N ARG A 374 -18.32 24.61 24.89
CA ARG A 374 -17.81 24.15 26.18
C ARG A 374 -16.45 23.46 26.11
N PHE A 375 -16.13 22.76 25.02
CA PHE A 375 -14.89 21.99 24.92
C PHE A 375 -13.80 22.65 24.07
N VAL A 376 -14.16 23.59 23.19
CA VAL A 376 -13.20 24.24 22.29
C VAL A 376 -12.89 25.67 22.75
N PHE A 377 -13.87 26.45 23.17
CA PHE A 377 -13.67 27.86 23.55
C PHE A 377 -13.29 28.06 25.02
N ALA A 378 -13.80 27.25 25.96
CA ALA A 378 -13.41 27.32 27.37
C ALA A 378 -11.91 27.02 27.63
N ARG A 379 -11.20 26.44 26.64
CA ARG A 379 -9.75 26.21 26.72
C ARG A 379 -8.92 27.40 26.22
N ALA A 380 -9.53 28.32 25.47
CA ALA A 380 -8.87 29.53 24.98
C ALA A 380 -8.78 30.60 26.08
N GLU A 381 -9.83 30.77 26.88
CA GLU A 381 -9.85 31.74 27.99
C GLU A 381 -8.85 31.38 29.11
N GLY A 382 -8.71 30.10 29.44
CA GLY A 382 -7.75 29.65 30.45
C GLY A 382 -6.27 29.76 30.06
N GLU A 383 -5.94 29.88 28.77
CA GLU A 383 -4.55 30.10 28.30
C GLU A 383 -4.18 31.59 28.22
N GLU A 384 -5.17 32.50 28.26
CA GLU A 384 -4.96 33.95 28.34
C GLU A 384 -4.78 34.42 29.79
N GLU A 385 -5.56 33.88 30.74
CA GLU A 385 -5.44 34.21 32.18
C GLU A 385 -4.12 33.72 32.84
N THR A 386 -3.37 32.80 32.23
CA THR A 386 -2.06 32.35 32.77
C THR A 386 -0.88 33.15 32.20
N LYS A 387 -1.14 34.12 31.32
CA LYS A 387 -0.11 34.97 30.69
C LYS A 387 -0.11 36.41 31.20
N GLU A 388 -1.10 36.81 31.99
CA GLU A 388 -1.06 37.97 32.88
C GLU A 388 -0.57 37.54 34.26
#